data_AF-A0ABD0ZNE0-F1
#
_entry.id   AF-A0ABD0ZNE0-F1
#
_cell.length_a   1.000
_cell.length_b   1.000
_cell.length_c   1.000
_cell.angle_alpha   90.00
_cell.angle_beta   90.00
_cell.angle_gamma   90.00
#
_symmetry.space_group_name_H-M   'P 1'
#
loop_
_entity.id
_entity.type
_entity.pdbx_description
1 polymer ?
#
loop_
_entity_poly.entity_id
_entity_poly.type
_entity_poly.pdbx_seq_one_letter_code
_entity_poly.pdbx_strand_id
1 'polypeptide(L)'
;MNWGEVFDIKLQTWKPLPIPSDNGNYQVVVLEARLYVITKHNNYVYDPKQGRWLPPDVGLGGLGEVIITGLFCVIENVIFAERGGKYKWYDSRYGVWLMVENLENLYKFRYRETIRLVNHGGKLVIMWHQKVGLKYQRCVIRSGHFKSIMCAVIRLAFLGTHISGEVEKCDTINSLVPKSCKLLTCLSVSL
;
A
#
# COMPACT_ATOMS: atom_id res chain seq x y z
N MET A 1 -16.34 -0.10 26.15
CA MET A 1 -15.25 0.69 25.54
C MET A 1 -15.19 0.23 24.09
N ASN A 2 -15.21 1.14 23.11
CA ASN A 2 -15.32 0.82 21.69
C ASN A 2 -14.00 1.17 21.00
N TRP A 3 -13.55 0.35 20.06
CA TRP A 3 -12.27 0.58 19.35
C TRP A 3 -12.44 1.45 18.11
N GLY A 4 -13.61 1.38 17.49
CA GLY A 4 -13.99 2.22 16.37
C GLY A 4 -15.50 2.25 16.22
N GLU A 5 -15.98 2.87 15.14
CA GLU A 5 -17.40 2.94 14.81
C GLU A 5 -17.59 2.72 13.31
N VAL A 6 -18.66 2.03 12.92
CA VAL A 6 -19.06 1.87 11.51
C VAL A 6 -20.22 2.81 11.25
N PHE A 7 -20.09 3.64 10.22
CA PHE A 7 -21.17 4.47 9.72
C PHE A 7 -22.00 3.70 8.69
N ASP A 8 -23.28 3.50 8.99
CA ASP A 8 -24.25 2.92 8.06
C ASP A 8 -24.82 4.03 7.17
N ILE A 9 -24.39 4.10 5.91
CA ILE A 9 -24.80 5.15 4.97
C ILE A 9 -26.31 5.13 4.70
N LYS A 10 -26.95 3.95 4.72
CA LYS A 10 -28.39 3.84 4.45
C LYS A 10 -29.20 4.33 5.64
N LEU A 11 -28.80 3.94 6.85
CA LEU A 11 -29.50 4.28 8.08
C LEU A 11 -29.06 5.63 8.66
N GLN A 12 -27.96 6.21 8.18
CA GLN A 12 -27.33 7.42 8.73
C GLN A 12 -27.05 7.29 10.24
N THR A 13 -26.64 6.09 10.68
CA THR A 13 -26.36 5.80 12.09
C THR A 13 -24.95 5.26 12.28
N TRP A 14 -24.39 5.51 13.47
CA TRP A 14 -23.12 4.95 13.90
C TRP A 14 -23.36 3.71 14.76
N LYS A 15 -22.62 2.64 14.48
CA LYS A 15 -22.63 1.41 15.27
C LYS A 15 -21.24 1.18 15.86
N PRO A 16 -21.14 0.82 17.15
CA PRO A 16 -19.85 0.60 17.78
C PRO A 16 -19.17 -0.67 17.21
N LEU A 17 -17.87 -0.59 16.97
CA LEU A 17 -17.03 -1.75 16.70
C LEU A 17 -16.46 -2.28 18.03
N PRO A 18 -16.67 -3.58 18.32
CA PRO A 18 -16.09 -4.19 19.51
C PRO A 18 -14.56 -4.17 19.44
N ILE A 19 -13.90 -3.95 20.58
CA ILE A 19 -12.44 -3.87 20.65
C ILE A 19 -11.81 -5.21 20.22
N PRO A 20 -10.82 -5.22 19.32
CA PRO A 20 -9.95 -6.39 19.14
C PRO A 20 -9.25 -6.72 20.47
N SER A 21 -8.91 -7.97 20.75
CA SER A 21 -8.45 -8.38 22.08
C SER A 21 -7.09 -7.82 22.53
N ASP A 22 -6.37 -7.12 21.66
CA ASP A 22 -5.02 -6.57 21.88
C ASP A 22 -5.02 -5.04 21.77
N ASN A 23 -4.25 -4.37 22.62
CA ASN A 23 -4.11 -2.90 22.69
C ASN A 23 -2.81 -2.49 21.99
N GLY A 24 -2.87 -1.72 20.90
CA GLY A 24 -1.66 -1.29 20.20
C GLY A 24 -1.86 -0.40 18.98
N ASN A 25 -0.81 -0.22 18.17
CA ASN A 25 -0.96 0.38 16.85
C ASN A 25 -1.60 -0.64 15.91
N TYR A 26 -2.73 -0.25 15.33
CA TYR A 26 -3.47 -1.08 14.41
C TYR A 26 -3.28 -0.59 12.99
N GLN A 27 -3.24 -1.55 12.08
CA GLN A 27 -3.44 -1.30 10.66
C GLN A 27 -4.69 -2.04 10.23
N VAL A 28 -5.44 -1.41 9.34
CA VAL A 28 -6.76 -1.87 8.94
C VAL A 28 -6.78 -2.04 7.44
N VAL A 29 -7.24 -3.20 6.98
CA VAL A 29 -7.40 -3.49 5.56
C VAL A 29 -8.75 -4.17 5.33
N VAL A 30 -9.42 -3.80 4.23
CA VAL A 30 -10.66 -4.43 3.82
C VAL A 30 -10.36 -5.35 2.65
N LEU A 31 -10.70 -6.63 2.78
CA LEU A 31 -10.56 -7.64 1.73
C LEU A 31 -11.82 -8.50 1.75
N GLU A 32 -12.36 -8.82 0.58
CA GLU A 32 -13.50 -9.74 0.45
C GLU A 32 -14.70 -9.35 1.35
N ALA A 33 -14.95 -8.05 1.49
CA ALA A 33 -15.97 -7.46 2.37
C ALA A 33 -15.81 -7.77 3.87
N ARG A 34 -14.61 -8.18 4.31
CA ARG A 34 -14.24 -8.36 5.72
C ARG A 34 -13.21 -7.32 6.13
N LEU A 35 -13.27 -6.95 7.41
CA LEU A 35 -12.36 -5.97 8.00
C LEU A 35 -11.25 -6.73 8.73
N TYR A 36 -10.02 -6.59 8.25
CA TYR A 36 -8.84 -7.18 8.86
C TYR A 36 -8.12 -6.12 9.69
N VAL A 37 -7.88 -6.44 10.95
CA VAL A 37 -7.16 -5.60 11.90
C VAL A 37 -5.89 -6.31 12.31
N ILE A 38 -4.76 -5.67 12.02
CA ILE A 38 -3.44 -6.27 12.14
C ILE A 38 -2.67 -5.49 13.19
N THR A 39 -2.19 -6.21 14.20
CA THR A 39 -1.30 -5.70 15.25
C THR A 39 0.09 -6.27 15.06
N LYS A 40 1.03 -5.83 15.90
CA LYS A 40 2.37 -6.40 15.96
C LYS A 40 2.36 -7.89 16.32
N HIS A 41 1.34 -8.32 17.07
CA HIS A 41 1.31 -9.63 17.70
C HIS A 41 0.25 -10.56 17.11
N ASN A 42 -0.86 -10.01 16.63
CA ASN A 42 -2.02 -10.78 16.20
C ASN A 42 -2.70 -10.15 14.97
N ASN A 43 -3.49 -10.98 14.29
CA ASN A 43 -4.40 -10.55 13.23
C ASN A 43 -5.82 -10.91 13.64
N TYR A 44 -6.74 -9.99 13.41
CA TYR A 44 -8.16 -10.14 13.72
C TYR A 44 -8.97 -9.93 12.46
N VAL A 45 -10.04 -10.69 12.29
CA VAL A 45 -10.96 -10.56 11.15
C VAL A 45 -12.35 -10.29 11.68
N TYR A 46 -12.93 -9.17 11.32
CA TYR A 46 -14.32 -8.86 11.61
C TYR A 46 -15.17 -9.13 10.37
N ASP A 47 -16.24 -9.90 10.55
CA ASP A 47 -17.24 -10.16 9.52
C ASP A 47 -18.44 -9.22 9.74
N PRO A 48 -18.60 -8.17 8.92
CA PRO A 48 -19.70 -7.22 9.08
C PRO A 48 -21.08 -7.86 8.89
N LYS A 49 -21.17 -8.98 8.15
CA LYS A 49 -22.45 -9.70 7.95
C LYS A 49 -22.88 -10.43 9.22
N GLN A 50 -21.92 -10.99 9.96
CA GLN A 50 -22.19 -11.67 11.23
C GLN A 50 -22.13 -10.73 12.45
N GLY A 51 -21.59 -9.52 12.27
CA GLY A 51 -21.45 -8.53 13.33
C GLY A 51 -20.42 -8.90 14.41
N ARG A 52 -19.48 -9.80 14.12
CA ARG A 52 -18.53 -10.34 15.11
C ARG A 52 -17.13 -10.57 14.55
N TRP A 53 -16.16 -10.66 15.46
CA TRP A 53 -14.81 -11.14 15.18
C TRP A 53 -14.82 -12.65 14.91
N LEU A 54 -14.09 -13.10 13.91
CA LEU A 54 -13.88 -14.51 13.57
C LEU A 54 -12.74 -15.12 14.41
N PRO A 55 -12.70 -16.45 14.57
CA PRO A 55 -11.62 -17.12 15.29
C PRO A 55 -10.22 -16.82 14.70
N PRO A 56 -9.15 -16.82 15.53
CA PRO A 56 -7.79 -16.47 15.11
C PRO A 56 -7.23 -17.29 13.93
N ASP A 57 -7.69 -18.54 13.78
CA ASP A 57 -7.23 -19.48 12.74
C ASP A 57 -7.70 -19.10 11.32
N VAL A 58 -8.57 -18.08 11.19
CA VAL A 58 -9.06 -17.52 9.91
C VAL A 58 -8.13 -16.40 9.40
N GLY A 59 -6.95 -16.25 10.00
CA GLY A 59 -6.03 -15.15 9.76
C GLY A 59 -5.19 -15.26 8.48
N LEU A 60 -4.77 -14.10 7.97
CA LEU A 60 -3.88 -13.97 6.82
C LEU A 60 -2.43 -14.18 7.28
N GLY A 61 -1.93 -15.42 7.17
CA GLY A 61 -0.54 -15.76 7.45
C GLY A 61 0.43 -14.89 6.64
N GLY A 62 1.48 -14.36 7.27
CA GLY A 62 2.55 -13.62 6.59
C GLY A 62 2.26 -12.14 6.25
N LEU A 63 1.16 -11.55 6.76
CA LEU A 63 0.86 -10.13 6.56
C LEU A 63 1.43 -9.16 7.59
N GLY A 64 1.77 -9.64 8.79
CA GLY A 64 2.19 -8.80 9.92
C GLY A 64 3.34 -7.85 9.55
N GLU A 65 4.40 -8.35 8.92
CA GLU A 65 5.58 -7.53 8.60
C GLU A 65 5.28 -6.42 7.57
N VAL A 66 4.46 -6.69 6.56
CA VAL A 66 4.21 -5.77 5.44
C VAL A 66 3.31 -4.64 5.86
N ILE A 67 2.26 -4.98 6.58
CA ILE A 67 1.20 -4.03 6.92
C ILE A 67 1.67 -3.07 8.01
N ILE A 68 2.57 -3.50 8.92
CA ILE A 68 3.23 -2.61 9.90
C ILE A 68 3.98 -1.47 9.22
N THR A 69 4.53 -1.67 8.02
CA THR A 69 5.24 -0.59 7.29
C THR A 69 4.30 0.42 6.63
N GLY A 70 3.01 0.10 6.45
CA GLY A 70 2.03 0.96 5.79
C GLY A 70 2.30 1.19 4.29
N LEU A 71 3.17 0.39 3.67
CA LEU A 71 3.58 0.53 2.27
C LEU A 71 2.84 -0.44 1.35
N PHE A 72 1.52 -0.50 1.48
CA PHE A 72 0.68 -1.40 0.69
C PHE A 72 -0.52 -0.68 0.08
N CYS A 73 -1.13 -1.33 -0.90
CA CYS A 73 -2.33 -0.89 -1.60
C CYS A 73 -3.23 -2.10 -1.82
N VAL A 74 -4.54 -1.89 -1.83
CA VAL A 74 -5.52 -2.93 -2.18
C VAL A 74 -6.16 -2.61 -3.52
N ILE A 75 -6.11 -3.58 -4.44
CA ILE A 75 -6.75 -3.51 -5.76
C ILE A 75 -7.48 -4.84 -5.97
N GLU A 76 -8.78 -4.80 -6.22
CA GLU A 76 -9.61 -6.01 -6.48
C GLU A 76 -9.42 -7.14 -5.44
N ASN A 77 -9.39 -6.79 -4.14
CA ASN A 77 -9.13 -7.72 -3.01
C ASN A 77 -7.72 -8.36 -3.00
N VAL A 78 -6.79 -7.85 -3.79
CA VAL A 78 -5.38 -8.26 -3.77
C VAL A 78 -4.54 -7.16 -3.12
N ILE A 79 -3.66 -7.54 -2.20
CA ILE A 79 -2.75 -6.59 -1.55
C ILE A 79 -1.47 -6.50 -2.38
N PHE A 80 -1.07 -5.30 -2.75
CA PHE A 80 0.21 -4.99 -3.38
C PHE A 80 1.15 -4.31 -2.39
N ALA A 81 2.42 -4.69 -2.38
CA ALA A 81 3.42 -4.08 -1.51
C ALA A 81 4.82 -4.11 -2.15
N GLU A 82 5.68 -3.20 -1.71
CA GLU A 82 7.12 -3.29 -1.97
C GLU A 82 7.77 -4.16 -0.89
N ARG A 83 8.42 -5.27 -1.29
CA ARG A 83 9.16 -6.16 -0.39
C ARG A 83 10.49 -6.56 -0.98
N GLY A 84 11.56 -6.32 -0.22
CA GLY A 84 12.90 -6.77 -0.60
C GLY A 84 13.42 -6.13 -1.89
N GLY A 85 12.94 -4.94 -2.21
CA GLY A 85 13.23 -4.22 -3.43
C GLY A 85 12.44 -4.70 -4.65
N LYS A 86 11.33 -5.39 -4.46
CA LYS A 86 10.48 -5.93 -5.54
C LYS A 86 9.02 -5.61 -5.25
N TYR A 87 8.23 -5.45 -6.30
CA TYR A 87 6.79 -5.30 -6.15
C TYR A 87 6.16 -6.69 -6.11
N LYS A 88 5.40 -6.94 -5.05
CA LYS A 88 4.76 -8.20 -4.78
C LYS A 88 3.28 -8.01 -4.54
N TRP A 89 2.53 -9.07 -4.78
CA TRP A 89 1.12 -9.16 -4.47
C TRP A 89 0.85 -10.34 -3.53
N TYR A 90 -0.22 -10.24 -2.75
CA TYR A 90 -0.64 -11.24 -1.79
C TYR A 90 -2.08 -11.65 -2.06
N ASP A 91 -2.27 -12.96 -2.20
CA ASP A 91 -3.56 -13.60 -2.28
C ASP A 91 -3.97 -14.12 -0.91
N SER A 92 -5.07 -13.60 -0.36
CA SER A 92 -5.66 -14.05 0.90
C SER A 92 -6.02 -15.53 0.89
N ARG A 93 -6.35 -16.09 -0.28
CA ARG A 93 -6.80 -17.48 -0.42
C ARG A 93 -5.65 -18.48 -0.25
N TYR A 94 -4.45 -18.09 -0.67
CA TYR A 94 -3.28 -18.97 -0.66
C TYR A 94 -2.27 -18.60 0.44
N GLY A 95 -2.36 -17.39 1.01
CA GLY A 95 -1.48 -16.95 2.08
C GLY A 95 -0.04 -16.69 1.63
N VAL A 96 0.20 -16.49 0.34
CA VAL A 96 1.54 -16.36 -0.25
C VAL A 96 1.76 -15.01 -0.92
N TRP A 97 3.01 -14.55 -0.84
CA TRP A 97 3.49 -13.37 -1.55
C TRP A 97 4.16 -13.76 -2.86
N LEU A 98 3.61 -13.32 -3.98
CA LEU A 98 4.12 -13.57 -5.32
C LEU A 98 4.65 -12.28 -5.95
N MET A 99 5.55 -12.40 -6.92
CA MET A 99 6.09 -11.24 -7.62
C MET A 99 5.07 -10.73 -8.64
N VAL A 100 5.02 -9.41 -8.83
CA VAL A 100 4.39 -8.84 -10.02
C VAL A 100 5.41 -8.90 -11.16
N GLU A 101 5.07 -9.57 -12.25
CA GLU A 101 5.97 -9.75 -13.39
C GLU A 101 6.12 -8.47 -14.20
N ASN A 102 7.22 -8.37 -14.97
CA ASN A 102 7.47 -7.28 -15.93
C ASN A 102 7.63 -5.87 -15.33
N LEU A 103 8.03 -5.79 -14.05
CA LEU A 103 8.31 -4.52 -13.35
C LEU A 103 9.80 -4.31 -12.99
N GLU A 104 10.71 -5.05 -13.63
CA GLU A 104 12.14 -5.03 -13.32
C GLU A 104 12.78 -3.66 -13.52
N ASN A 105 12.29 -2.91 -14.50
CA ASN A 105 12.73 -1.55 -14.81
C ASN A 105 12.49 -0.56 -13.66
N LEU A 106 11.53 -0.84 -12.76
CA LEU A 106 11.23 -0.01 -11.60
C LEU A 106 12.08 -0.35 -10.37
N TYR A 107 12.75 -1.52 -10.34
CA TYR A 107 13.59 -1.94 -9.21
C TYR A 107 14.86 -1.10 -9.04
N LYS A 108 15.20 -0.24 -10.00
CA LYS A 108 16.34 0.67 -9.89
C LYS A 108 16.08 1.89 -9.00
N PHE A 109 14.82 2.17 -8.66
CA PHE A 109 14.42 3.37 -7.93
C PHE A 109 14.31 3.17 -6.41
N ARG A 110 15.05 2.20 -5.87
CA ARG A 110 14.96 1.72 -4.48
C ARG A 110 15.57 2.68 -3.46
N TYR A 111 14.76 3.59 -2.96
CA TYR A 111 15.01 4.22 -1.66
C TYR A 111 13.78 4.06 -0.76
N ARG A 112 13.89 3.10 0.16
CA ARG A 112 12.83 2.56 1.05
C ARG A 112 12.04 3.62 1.83
N GLU A 113 12.59 4.81 2.02
CA GLU A 113 11.97 5.86 2.85
C GLU A 113 10.84 6.64 2.15
N THR A 114 10.56 6.39 0.87
CA THR A 114 9.74 7.34 0.08
C THR A 114 8.70 6.71 -0.85
N ILE A 115 8.56 5.40 -0.86
CA ILE A 115 7.63 4.73 -1.78
C ILE A 115 6.20 4.89 -1.26
N ARG A 116 5.24 5.10 -2.16
CA ARG A 116 3.79 5.02 -1.90
C ARG A 116 3.14 4.22 -3.01
N LEU A 117 2.21 3.34 -2.63
CA LEU A 117 1.41 2.54 -3.55
C LEU A 117 -0.03 3.03 -3.41
N VAL A 118 -0.70 3.24 -4.54
CA VAL A 118 -2.05 3.81 -4.58
C VAL A 118 -2.87 3.09 -5.64
N ASN A 119 -4.14 2.86 -5.34
CA ASN A 119 -5.11 2.35 -6.31
C ASN A 119 -5.75 3.54 -7.02
N HIS A 120 -5.58 3.63 -8.34
CA HIS A 120 -6.27 4.63 -9.16
C HIS A 120 -6.94 3.94 -10.33
N GLY A 121 -8.27 3.84 -10.30
CA GLY A 121 -9.06 3.22 -11.37
C GLY A 121 -8.68 1.76 -11.66
N GLY A 122 -8.33 0.98 -10.63
CA GLY A 122 -7.88 -0.41 -10.79
C GLY A 122 -6.41 -0.55 -11.21
N LYS A 123 -5.70 0.56 -11.41
CA LYS A 123 -4.26 0.57 -11.73
C LYS A 123 -3.44 0.74 -10.46
N LEU A 124 -2.26 0.13 -10.46
CA LEU A 124 -1.28 0.34 -9.40
C LEU A 124 -0.46 1.58 -9.73
N VAL A 125 -0.58 2.61 -8.91
CA VAL A 125 0.24 3.81 -8.99
C VAL A 125 1.33 3.73 -7.95
N ILE A 126 2.58 3.87 -8.39
CA ILE A 126 3.76 3.86 -7.53
C ILE A 126 4.39 5.24 -7.55
N MET A 127 4.49 5.88 -6.39
CA MET A 127 5.16 7.16 -6.23
C MET A 127 6.43 6.99 -5.40
N TRP A 128 7.48 7.73 -5.75
CA TRP A 128 8.72 7.73 -4.98
C TRP A 128 9.45 9.06 -5.12
N HIS A 129 10.42 9.29 -4.24
CA HIS A 129 11.36 10.40 -4.40
C HIS A 129 12.60 9.94 -5.17
N GLN A 130 12.99 10.72 -6.17
CA GLN A 130 14.25 10.57 -6.88
C GLN A 130 15.21 11.70 -6.48
N LYS A 131 16.42 11.35 -6.03
CA LYS A 131 17.45 12.36 -5.79
C LYS A 131 17.89 12.98 -7.12
N VAL A 132 17.91 14.31 -7.19
CA VAL A 132 18.42 15.02 -8.37
C VAL A 132 19.93 15.17 -8.22
N GLY A 133 20.69 14.42 -9.03
CA GLY A 133 22.11 14.70 -9.25
C GLY A 133 22.23 15.71 -10.38
N LEU A 134 22.58 16.96 -10.09
CA LEU A 134 22.90 17.92 -11.14
C LEU A 134 24.24 17.54 -11.77
N LYS A 135 24.24 16.98 -12.99
CA LYS A 135 25.45 16.87 -13.81
C LYS A 135 25.63 18.17 -14.58
N TYR A 136 26.14 19.22 -13.93
CA TYR A 136 26.73 20.36 -14.64
C TYR A 136 28.25 20.36 -14.42
N GLN A 137 28.96 20.73 -15.48
CA GLN A 137 30.41 20.77 -15.61
C GLN A 137 31.13 21.29 -14.35
N ARG A 138 32.17 20.53 -13.95
CA ARG A 138 33.34 20.92 -13.14
C ARG A 138 33.16 21.55 -11.74
N CYS A 139 31.96 21.65 -11.19
CA CYS A 139 31.79 21.86 -9.75
C CYS A 139 30.77 20.86 -9.20
N VAL A 140 31.23 19.87 -8.42
CA VAL A 140 30.35 19.01 -7.62
C VAL A 140 29.82 19.84 -6.46
N ILE A 141 28.85 20.71 -6.74
CA ILE A 141 28.00 21.26 -5.68
C ILE A 141 27.20 20.05 -5.17
N ARG A 142 27.28 19.76 -3.87
CA ARG A 142 26.44 18.74 -3.23
C ARG A 142 24.97 19.14 -3.45
N SER A 143 24.33 18.69 -4.53
CA SER A 143 22.91 18.96 -4.82
C SER A 143 22.00 18.09 -3.93
N GLY A 144 22.29 18.05 -2.63
CA GLY A 144 21.55 17.28 -1.64
C GLY A 144 20.30 17.98 -1.11
N HIS A 145 20.00 19.19 -1.60
CA HIS A 145 18.90 20.02 -1.07
C HIS A 145 17.54 19.73 -1.70
N PHE A 146 17.51 19.12 -2.89
CA PHE A 146 16.28 18.93 -3.65
C PHE A 146 16.12 17.50 -4.16
N LYS A 147 14.87 17.12 -4.43
CA LYS A 147 14.48 15.83 -5.00
C LYS A 147 13.33 16.02 -5.97
N SER A 148 13.08 15.04 -6.82
CA SER A 148 11.91 14.98 -7.68
C SER A 148 10.91 13.98 -7.14
N ILE A 149 9.63 14.27 -7.25
CA ILE A 149 8.55 13.31 -7.02
C ILE A 149 8.26 12.63 -8.35
N MET A 150 8.45 11.31 -8.38
CA MET A 150 8.21 10.47 -9.54
C MET A 150 6.93 9.67 -9.35
N CYS A 151 6.31 9.27 -10.45
CA CYS A 151 5.14 8.42 -10.46
C CYS A 151 5.18 7.47 -11.65
N ALA A 152 4.86 6.20 -11.39
CA ALA A 152 4.59 5.20 -12.40
C ALA A 152 3.14 4.73 -12.29
N VAL A 153 2.43 4.71 -13.41
CA VAL A 153 1.08 4.14 -13.53
C VAL A 153 1.22 2.76 -14.18
N ILE A 154 0.75 1.74 -13.49
CA ILE A 154 0.91 0.34 -13.89
C ILE A 154 -0.45 -0.26 -14.14
N ARG A 155 -0.67 -0.69 -15.38
CA ARG A 155 -1.79 -1.57 -15.72
C ARG A 155 -1.46 -2.97 -15.25
N LEU A 156 -2.41 -3.59 -14.54
CA LEU A 156 -2.29 -4.95 -14.04
C LEU A 156 -3.11 -5.89 -14.91
N ALA A 157 -2.54 -7.03 -15.25
CA ALA A 157 -3.22 -8.13 -15.91
C ALA A 157 -3.25 -9.35 -14.97
N PHE A 158 -4.46 -9.78 -14.61
CA PHE A 158 -4.70 -10.93 -13.74
C PHE A 158 -4.82 -12.21 -14.58
N LEU A 159 -3.77 -13.03 -14.56
CA LEU A 159 -3.65 -14.25 -15.37
C LEU A 159 -3.93 -15.52 -14.53
N GLY A 160 -4.93 -15.43 -13.66
CA GLY A 160 -5.33 -16.51 -12.74
C GLY A 160 -4.36 -16.73 -11.58
N THR A 161 -3.17 -17.27 -11.88
CA THR A 161 -2.13 -17.60 -10.88
C THR A 161 -0.99 -16.59 -10.83
N HIS A 162 -0.91 -15.69 -11.82
CA HIS A 162 0.13 -14.68 -11.93
C HIS A 162 -0.49 -13.30 -12.15
N ILE A 163 0.23 -12.26 -11.75
CA ILE A 163 -0.12 -10.87 -12.06
C ILE A 163 1.05 -10.26 -12.81
N SER A 164 0.77 -9.77 -14.01
CA SER A 164 1.75 -9.06 -14.83
C SER A 164 1.47 -7.55 -14.78
N GLY A 165 2.53 -6.76 -14.72
CA GLY A 165 2.46 -5.30 -14.72
C GLY A 165 3.00 -4.72 -16.02
N GLU A 166 2.27 -3.75 -16.59
CA GLU A 166 2.74 -2.94 -17.70
C GLU A 166 2.80 -1.47 -17.27
N VAL A 167 3.96 -0.85 -17.43
CA VAL A 167 4.16 0.57 -17.12
C VAL A 167 3.57 1.41 -18.26
N GLU A 168 2.37 1.94 -18.07
CA GLU A 168 1.72 2.81 -19.06
C GLU A 168 2.32 4.22 -19.07
N LYS A 169 2.77 4.70 -17.91
CA LYS A 169 3.30 6.04 -17.73
C LYS A 169 4.33 6.05 -16.61
N CYS A 170 5.44 6.77 -16.78
CA CYS A 170 6.46 6.93 -15.75
C CYS A 170 7.12 8.30 -15.85
N ASP A 171 6.63 9.26 -15.08
CA ASP A 171 6.98 10.67 -15.23
C ASP A 171 7.36 11.35 -13.91
N THR A 172 8.03 12.50 -14.04
CA THR A 172 8.25 13.44 -12.93
C THR A 172 7.00 14.28 -12.73
N ILE A 173 6.33 14.14 -11.58
CA ILE A 173 5.19 14.99 -11.20
C ILE A 173 5.67 16.39 -10.81
N ASN A 174 6.70 16.45 -9.97
CA ASN A 174 7.24 17.71 -9.48
C ASN A 174 8.76 17.62 -9.35
N SER A 175 9.45 18.50 -10.06
CA SER A 175 10.90 18.63 -9.99
C SER A 175 11.30 19.61 -8.90
N LEU A 176 12.40 19.32 -8.19
CA LEU A 176 13.05 20.25 -7.25
C LEU A 176 12.24 20.55 -5.97
N VAL A 177 11.56 19.56 -5.39
CA VAL A 177 10.98 19.70 -4.05
C VAL A 177 12.07 19.69 -2.98
N PRO A 178 11.94 20.43 -1.87
CA PRO A 178 12.92 20.40 -0.78
C PRO A 178 13.16 18.99 -0.25
N LYS A 179 14.39 18.67 0.16
CA LYS A 179 14.74 17.35 0.74
C LYS A 179 13.82 16.95 1.89
N SER A 180 13.39 17.93 2.69
CA SER A 180 12.50 17.78 3.84
C SER A 180 11.07 17.37 3.49
N CYS A 181 10.62 17.55 2.24
CA CYS A 181 9.29 17.14 1.79
C CYS A 181 9.09 15.64 2.08
N LYS A 182 7.95 15.21 2.62
CA LYS A 182 7.66 13.79 2.81
C LYS A 182 6.34 13.47 2.14
N LEU A 183 6.30 12.36 1.42
CA LEU A 183 5.02 11.79 0.98
C LEU A 183 4.41 11.15 2.23
N LEU A 184 3.32 11.73 2.74
CA LEU A 184 2.64 11.20 3.91
C LEU A 184 1.56 10.22 3.46
N THR A 185 0.54 10.73 2.78
CA THR A 185 -0.59 9.98 2.22
C THR A 185 -0.77 10.33 0.74
N CYS A 186 -1.36 9.41 -0.01
CA CYS A 186 -1.81 9.68 -1.37
C CYS A 186 -3.17 9.00 -1.56
N LEU A 187 -4.13 9.78 -2.02
CA LEU A 187 -5.51 9.36 -2.21
C LEU A 187 -5.83 9.49 -3.71
N SER A 188 -6.47 8.47 -4.26
CA SER A 188 -7.04 8.56 -5.58
C SER A 188 -8.41 9.22 -5.49
N VAL A 189 -8.63 10.24 -6.32
CA VAL A 189 -9.93 10.87 -6.53
C VAL A 189 -10.34 10.57 -7.97
N SER A 190 -11.54 10.03 -8.15
CA SER A 190 -12.19 9.94 -9.45
C SER A 190 -13.18 11.09 -9.54
N LEU A 191 -13.07 11.92 -10.58
CA LEU A 191 -14.01 13.00 -10.89
C LEU A 191 -15.19 12.46 -11.69
#